data_AF-A0A3S0H7H8-F1
#
_entry.id   AF-A0A3S0H7H8-F1
#
_cell.length_a   1.000
_cell.length_b   1.000
_cell.length_c   1.000
_cell.angle_alpha   90.00
_cell.angle_beta   90.00
_cell.angle_gamma   90.00
#
_symmetry.space_group_name_H-M   'P 1'
#
loop_
_entity.id
_entity.type
_entity.pdbx_description
1 polymer ?
#
loop_
_entity_poly.entity_id
_entity_poly.type
_entity_poly.pdbx_seq_one_letter_code
_entity_poly.pdbx_strand_id
1 'polypeptide(L)'
;MLTPLQFSQLVAAAWSGPAVAHHATISHYVSTTGYQATQYQVSYHVGEACFIAPWQAQECPFQAVAAAVAAAAAAGVPVCRRHAQRAISRAVWGLTGAPALRPGFACRARRHRCAPLRHA
;
A
#
# COMPACT_ATOMS: atom_id res chain seq x y z
N MET A 1 0.60 4.90 15.37
CA MET A 1 1.53 5.33 14.31
C MET A 1 2.43 4.14 13.95
N LEU A 2 2.85 3.97 12.69
CA LEU A 2 3.76 2.87 12.30
C LEU A 2 5.18 3.15 12.80
N THR A 3 5.87 2.13 13.30
CA THR A 3 7.32 2.23 13.54
C THR A 3 8.07 2.18 12.20
N PRO A 4 9.34 2.66 12.14
CA PRO A 4 10.15 2.56 10.93
C PRO A 4 10.27 1.12 10.40
N LEU A 5 10.42 0.15 11.31
CA LEU A 5 10.47 -1.27 10.93
C LEU A 5 9.15 -1.76 10.34
N GLN A 6 8.01 -1.45 10.97
CA GLN A 6 6.70 -1.84 10.46
C GLN A 6 6.40 -1.19 9.11
N PHE A 7 6.84 0.05 8.92
CA PHE A 7 6.67 0.77 7.67
C PHE A 7 7.53 0.15 6.55
N SER A 8 8.79 -0.14 6.84
CA SER A 8 9.68 -0.86 5.90
C SER A 8 9.12 -2.23 5.51
N GLN A 9 8.63 -3.01 6.48
CA GLN A 9 7.97 -4.30 6.23
C GLN A 9 6.71 -4.16 5.36
N LEU A 10 5.91 -3.11 5.55
CA LEU A 10 4.75 -2.84 4.72
C LEU A 10 5.15 -2.50 3.29
N VAL A 11 6.17 -1.64 3.11
CA VAL A 11 6.71 -1.28 1.79
C VAL A 11 7.20 -2.53 1.06
N ALA A 12 7.99 -3.36 1.73
CA ALA A 12 8.46 -4.64 1.19
C ALA A 12 7.28 -5.55 0.78
N ALA A 13 6.29 -5.72 1.67
CA ALA A 13 5.15 -6.60 1.44
C ALA A 13 4.21 -6.11 0.33
N ALA A 14 4.13 -4.80 0.10
CA ALA A 14 3.28 -4.20 -0.93
C ALA A 14 3.86 -4.34 -2.34
N TRP A 15 5.16 -4.60 -2.47
CA TRP A 15 5.80 -4.82 -3.75
C TRP A 15 5.57 -6.25 -4.26
N SER A 16 5.18 -6.39 -5.53
CA SER A 16 5.00 -7.70 -6.18
C SER A 16 5.85 -7.89 -7.43
N GLY A 17 6.73 -6.93 -7.73
CA GLY A 17 7.59 -6.96 -8.91
C GLY A 17 8.85 -7.80 -8.70
N PRO A 18 9.71 -7.92 -9.73
CA PRO A 18 11.01 -8.57 -9.63
C PRO A 18 11.90 -7.91 -8.56
N ALA A 19 12.96 -8.59 -8.14
CA ALA A 19 13.81 -8.24 -7.01
C ALA A 19 14.20 -6.74 -6.99
N VAL A 20 13.84 -6.06 -5.91
CA VAL A 20 13.86 -4.59 -5.79
C VAL A 20 14.38 -4.18 -4.42
N ALA A 21 15.31 -3.23 -4.44
CA ALA A 21 15.63 -2.44 -3.26
C ALA A 21 14.53 -1.39 -3.05
N HIS A 22 14.08 -1.24 -1.81
CA HIS A 22 13.11 -0.24 -1.43
C HIS A 22 13.69 0.62 -0.33
N HIS A 23 13.31 1.89 -0.33
CA HIS A 23 13.62 2.81 0.74
C HIS A 23 12.32 3.29 1.38
N ALA A 24 12.27 3.25 2.71
CA ALA A 24 11.12 3.62 3.51
C ALA A 24 11.59 4.58 4.60
N THR A 25 11.12 5.82 4.57
CA THR A 25 11.55 6.88 5.49
C THR A 25 10.34 7.45 6.22
N ILE A 26 10.50 7.64 7.54
CA ILE A 26 9.56 8.40 8.36
C ILE A 26 10.32 9.63 8.84
N SER A 27 9.87 10.81 8.45
CA SER A 27 10.46 12.09 8.85
C SER A 27 9.52 12.84 9.77
N HIS A 28 10.07 13.40 10.84
CA HIS A 28 9.36 14.27 11.76
C HIS A 28 9.94 15.67 11.65
N TYR A 29 9.09 16.67 11.44
CA TYR A 29 9.53 18.06 11.36
C TYR A 29 8.51 18.98 12.00
N VAL A 30 8.97 20.17 12.41
CA VAL A 30 8.11 21.26 12.82
C VAL A 30 7.89 22.13 11.59
N SER A 31 6.63 22.28 11.19
CA SER A 31 6.26 23.14 10.07
C SER A 31 6.54 24.61 10.37
N THR A 32 6.56 25.45 9.33
CA THR A 32 6.74 26.90 9.46
C THR A 32 5.64 27.58 10.29
N THR A 33 4.51 26.90 10.52
CA THR A 33 3.39 27.38 11.35
C THR A 33 3.45 26.86 12.79
N GLY A 34 4.51 26.16 13.18
CA GLY A 34 4.76 25.70 14.55
C GLY A 34 4.17 24.32 14.89
N TYR A 35 3.36 23.73 14.01
CA TYR A 35 2.82 22.38 14.25
C TYR A 35 3.81 21.29 13.86
N GLN A 36 3.83 20.22 14.65
CA GLN A 36 4.57 19.00 14.34
C GLN A 36 3.87 18.22 13.23
N ALA A 37 4.63 17.81 12.22
CA ALA A 37 4.17 17.02 11.10
C ALA A 37 5.03 15.76 10.94
N THR A 38 4.39 14.70 10.46
CA THR A 38 5.06 13.44 10.12
C THR A 38 4.87 13.17 8.63
N GLN A 39 5.97 12.85 7.95
CA GLN A 39 5.99 12.50 6.54
C GLN A 39 6.49 11.07 6.34
N TYR A 40 5.89 10.40 5.37
CA TYR A 40 6.20 9.04 4.94
C TYR A 40 6.67 9.07 3.50
N GLN A 41 7.92 8.70 3.27
CA GLN A 41 8.50 8.62 1.94
C GLN A 41 8.77 7.16 1.57
N VAL A 42 8.40 6.80 0.35
CA VAL A 42 8.62 5.47 -0.22
C VAL A 42 9.25 5.63 -1.57
N SER A 43 10.34 4.90 -1.82
CA SER A 43 10.88 4.72 -3.17
C SER A 43 11.13 3.25 -3.47
N TYR A 44 10.79 2.83 -4.69
CA TYR A 44 11.13 1.52 -5.25
C TYR A 44 12.14 1.70 -6.37
N HIS A 45 13.22 0.91 -6.32
CA HIS A 45 14.31 0.97 -7.29
C HIS A 45 14.28 -0.27 -8.19
N VAL A 46 14.01 -0.09 -9.48
CA VAL A 46 13.93 -1.17 -10.49
C VAL A 46 14.94 -0.88 -11.58
N GLY A 47 16.02 -1.66 -11.64
CA GLY A 47 17.16 -1.34 -12.51
C GLY A 47 17.72 0.04 -12.15
N GLU A 48 17.75 0.95 -13.11
CA GLU A 48 18.21 2.34 -12.94
C GLU A 48 17.07 3.34 -12.64
N ALA A 49 15.82 2.86 -12.60
CA ALA A 49 14.65 3.71 -12.37
C ALA A 49 14.23 3.76 -10.89
N CYS A 50 13.78 4.93 -10.44
CA CYS A 50 13.27 5.17 -9.10
C CYS A 50 11.82 5.65 -9.15
N PHE A 51 10.93 4.96 -8.44
CA PHE A 51 9.50 5.28 -8.37
C PHE A 51 9.15 5.73 -6.96
N ILE A 52 8.83 7.01 -6.81
CA ILE A 52 8.64 7.67 -5.52
C ILE A 52 7.18 8.10 -5.34
N ALA A 53 6.69 8.09 -4.10
CA ALA A 53 5.40 8.69 -3.77
C ALA A 53 5.42 10.22 -3.93
N PRO A 54 4.39 10.85 -4.53
CA PRO A 54 4.27 12.30 -4.60
C PRO A 54 4.12 12.91 -3.20
N TRP A 55 4.54 14.16 -3.03
CA TRP A 55 4.55 14.87 -1.74
C TRP A 55 3.22 14.82 -0.99
N GLN A 56 2.11 15.01 -1.72
CA GLN A 56 0.75 14.99 -1.18
C GLN A 56 0.34 13.63 -0.58
N ALA A 57 0.99 12.53 -0.98
CA ALA A 57 0.71 11.20 -0.46
C ALA A 57 1.49 10.89 0.84
N GLN A 58 2.39 11.78 1.26
CA GLN A 58 3.33 11.51 2.36
C GLN A 58 2.74 11.73 3.75
N GLU A 59 1.54 12.27 3.89
CA GLU A 59 0.89 12.42 5.21
C GLU A 59 0.35 11.09 5.74
N CYS A 60 0.06 10.13 4.83
CA CYS A 60 -0.47 8.82 5.17
C CYS A 60 0.46 7.70 4.67
N PRO A 61 0.95 6.81 5.54
CA PRO A 61 1.90 5.77 5.13
C PRO A 61 1.33 4.83 4.06
N PHE A 62 0.04 4.51 4.15
CA PHE A 62 -0.63 3.64 3.19
C PHE A 62 -0.79 4.31 1.82
N GLN A 63 -1.05 5.62 1.81
CA GLN A 63 -1.20 6.39 0.58
C GLN A 63 0.16 6.54 -0.11
N ALA A 64 1.23 6.79 0.64
CA ALA A 64 2.59 6.84 0.10
C ALA A 64 2.96 5.52 -0.61
N VAL A 65 2.73 4.38 0.05
CA VAL A 65 2.96 3.05 -0.54
C VAL A 65 2.12 2.85 -1.80
N ALA A 66 0.82 3.14 -1.75
CA ALA A 66 -0.08 2.95 -2.87
C ALA A 66 0.28 3.84 -4.08
N ALA A 67 0.71 5.08 -3.83
CA ALA A 67 1.09 6.03 -4.86
C ALA A 67 2.42 5.64 -5.53
N ALA A 68 3.42 5.21 -4.78
CA ALA A 68 4.68 4.73 -5.34
C ALA A 68 4.47 3.47 -6.21
N VAL A 69 3.64 2.51 -5.76
CA VAL A 69 3.29 1.33 -6.58
C VAL A 69 2.48 1.73 -7.82
N ALA A 70 1.58 2.71 -7.71
CA ALA A 70 0.82 3.21 -8.86
C ALA A 70 1.73 3.89 -9.89
N ALA A 71 2.74 4.66 -9.44
CA ALA A 71 3.74 5.27 -10.31
C ALA A 71 4.56 4.21 -11.06
N ALA A 72 5.04 3.17 -10.36
CA ALA A 72 5.74 2.05 -10.99
C ALA A 72 4.86 1.31 -12.01
N ALA A 73 3.59 1.04 -11.66
CA ALA A 73 2.64 0.41 -12.58
C ALA A 73 2.39 1.26 -13.84
N ALA A 74 2.27 2.58 -13.68
CA ALA A 74 2.07 3.51 -14.80
C ALA A 74 3.31 3.57 -15.72
N ALA A 75 4.50 3.33 -15.18
CA ALA A 75 5.75 3.23 -15.94
C ALA A 75 5.99 1.85 -16.59
N GLY A 76 5.01 0.93 -16.52
CA GLY A 76 5.11 -0.39 -17.16
C GLY A 76 5.89 -1.44 -16.37
N VAL A 77 6.26 -1.15 -15.12
CA VAL A 77 6.87 -2.16 -14.23
C VAL A 77 5.85 -3.27 -13.96
N PRO A 78 6.24 -4.56 -14.00
CA PRO A 78 5.33 -5.68 -13.74
C PRO A 78 4.97 -5.80 -12.25
N VAL A 79 4.22 -4.82 -11.73
CA VAL A 79 3.74 -4.76 -10.34
C VAL A 79 2.22 -4.84 -10.29
N CYS A 80 1.68 -5.41 -9.21
CA CYS A 80 0.25 -5.64 -9.04
C CYS A 80 -0.33 -4.68 -7.99
N ARG A 81 -1.08 -3.67 -8.45
CA ARG A 81 -1.76 -2.72 -7.55
C ARG A 81 -2.69 -3.41 -6.56
N ARG A 82 -3.36 -4.49 -6.99
CA ARG A 82 -4.25 -5.30 -6.13
C ARG A 82 -3.48 -6.02 -5.02
N HIS A 83 -2.24 -6.44 -5.28
CA HIS A 83 -1.36 -7.04 -4.27
C HIS A 83 -1.00 -6.00 -3.21
N ALA A 84 -0.54 -4.82 -3.63
CA ALA A 84 -0.26 -3.70 -2.73
C ALA A 84 -1.46 -3.33 -1.86
N GLN A 85 -2.66 -3.22 -2.45
CA GLN A 85 -3.90 -2.96 -1.72
C GLN A 85 -4.21 -4.03 -0.67
N ARG A 86 -3.94 -5.32 -0.97
CA ARG A 86 -4.14 -6.41 -0.01
C ARG A 86 -3.14 -6.34 1.14
N ALA A 87 -1.88 -6.02 0.87
CA ALA A 87 -0.86 -5.83 1.90
C ALA A 87 -1.22 -4.66 2.82
N ILE A 88 -1.60 -3.51 2.23
CA ILE A 88 -2.08 -2.33 2.95
C ILE A 88 -3.29 -2.67 3.81
N SER A 89 -4.29 -3.35 3.23
CA SER A 89 -5.48 -3.78 3.97
C SER A 89 -5.05 -4.63 5.16
N ARG A 90 -4.27 -5.70 4.96
CA ARG A 90 -3.82 -6.54 6.08
C ARG A 90 -3.12 -5.75 7.19
N ALA A 91 -2.29 -4.77 6.83
CA ALA A 91 -1.61 -3.91 7.81
C ALA A 91 -2.59 -3.00 8.58
N VAL A 92 -3.54 -2.36 7.90
CA VAL A 92 -4.60 -1.56 8.53
C VAL A 92 -5.40 -2.40 9.53
N TRP A 93 -5.71 -3.64 9.16
CA TRP A 93 -6.49 -4.55 10.01
C TRP A 93 -5.69 -4.97 11.25
N GLY A 94 -4.39 -5.26 11.08
CA GLY A 94 -3.49 -5.55 12.20
C GLY A 94 -3.36 -4.38 13.18
N LEU A 95 -3.44 -3.14 12.71
CA LEU A 95 -3.36 -1.94 13.56
C LEU A 95 -4.68 -1.56 14.23
N THR A 96 -5.81 -1.79 13.55
CA THR A 96 -7.15 -1.41 14.05
C THR A 96 -7.79 -2.49 14.91
N GLY A 97 -7.21 -3.70 14.97
CA GLY A 97 -7.80 -4.84 15.66
C GLY A 97 -9.09 -5.34 15.03
N ALA A 98 -9.49 -4.80 13.88
CA ALA A 98 -10.69 -5.22 13.18
C ALA A 98 -10.53 -6.68 12.70
N PRO A 99 -11.55 -7.53 12.82
CA PRO A 99 -11.46 -8.93 12.42
C PRO A 99 -11.43 -9.03 10.90
N ALA A 100 -10.28 -9.38 10.30
CA ALA A 100 -10.12 -9.64 8.87
C ALA A 100 -11.42 -10.15 8.24
N LEU A 101 -12.12 -9.30 7.46
CA LEU A 101 -13.25 -9.68 6.60
C LEU A 101 -12.65 -10.54 5.49
N ARG A 102 -12.18 -11.73 5.88
CA ARG A 102 -12.06 -12.84 4.97
C ARG A 102 -13.47 -12.98 4.42
N PRO A 103 -13.67 -12.97 3.10
CA PRO A 103 -14.96 -13.32 2.54
C PRO A 103 -15.24 -14.74 3.00
N GLY A 104 -15.99 -14.86 4.09
CA GLY A 104 -16.38 -16.14 4.66
C GLY A 104 -17.22 -16.90 3.64
N PHE A 105 -17.50 -18.17 3.92
CA PHE A 105 -18.38 -18.99 3.10
C PHE A 105 -19.68 -18.23 2.75
N ALA A 106 -20.25 -17.49 3.71
CA ALA A 106 -21.44 -16.65 3.49
C ALA A 106 -21.24 -15.51 2.45
N CYS A 107 -20.11 -14.81 2.44
CA CYS A 107 -19.82 -13.76 1.45
C CYS A 107 -19.56 -14.36 0.06
N ARG A 108 -18.84 -15.49 0.00
CA ARG A 108 -18.62 -16.21 -1.26
C ARG A 108 -19.94 -16.76 -1.83
N ALA A 109 -20.75 -17.39 -0.98
CA ALA A 109 -22.07 -17.91 -1.34
C ALA A 109 -23.00 -16.81 -1.85
N ARG A 110 -23.02 -15.62 -1.22
CA ARG A 110 -23.80 -14.47 -1.72
C ARG A 110 -23.30 -13.98 -3.08
N ARG A 111 -21.99 -13.89 -3.28
CA ARG A 111 -21.42 -13.47 -4.56
C ARG A 111 -21.73 -14.45 -5.70
N HIS A 112 -21.79 -15.76 -5.40
CA HIS A 112 -22.18 -16.79 -6.37
C HIS A 112 -23.70 -16.89 -6.58
N ARG A 113 -24.53 -16.59 -5.57
CA ARG A 113 -25.99 -16.48 -5.75
C ARG A 113 -26.39 -15.26 -6.60
N CYS A 114 -25.58 -14.20 -6.58
CA CYS A 114 -25.80 -13.02 -7.42
C CYS A 114 -25.11 -13.10 -8.79
N ALA A 115 -24.50 -14.24 -9.17
CA ALA A 115 -24.21 -14.48 -10.57
C ALA A 115 -25.56 -14.82 -11.22
N PRO A 116 -26.16 -13.94 -12.05
CA PRO A 116 -27.35 -14.32 -12.78
C PRO A 116 -27.00 -15.55 -13.61
N LEU A 117 -27.87 -16.56 -13.57
CA LEU A 117 -27.91 -17.63 -14.56
C LEU A 117 -28.05 -16.97 -15.93
N ARG A 118 -26.93 -16.57 -16.55
CA ARG A 118 -26.86 -16.21 -17.96
C ARG A 118 -26.84 -17.51 -18.75
N HIS A 119 -28.00 -18.16 -18.76
CA HIS A 119 -28.39 -19.13 -19.76
C HIS A 119 -29.84 -18.81 -20.14
N ALA A 120 -29.96 -18.10 -21.26
CA ALA A 120 -31.04 -18.21 -22.22
C ALA A 120 -30.39 -17.90 -23.58
#